data_AF-A0AB36JKX0-F1
#
_entry.id   AF-A0AB36JKX0-F1
#
_cell.length_a   1.000
_cell.length_b   1.000
_cell.length_c   1.000
_cell.angle_alpha   90.00
_cell.angle_beta   90.00
_cell.angle_gamma   90.00
#
_symmetry.space_group_name_H-M   'P 1'
#
loop_
_entity.id
_entity.type
_entity.pdbx_description
1 polymer ?
#
loop_
_entity_poly.entity_id
_entity_poly.type
_entity_poly.pdbx_seq_one_letter_code
_entity_poly.pdbx_strand_id
1 'polypeptide(L)'
;MNPTAGMIKMHFRDKWLWLYMPWVILLSSFLVNVIVASFIQEPIYTGGLVSIFIYMLITGILILVQTFPFALGLSQRRTDYFIGTSLMAIITSTTYSILLYLLAIIESKLTGGWGLELHYFHLPFLNDGNAMEQLWMYFVLFLNMFFLGLMISSIFRRFGRSGLFIFSGVTFILCSLGVLLMTYNQWWVDLFNWFSGYTAFELALWSMPLTVVYALLSFLMLRRATV
;
A
#
# COMPACT_ATOMS: atom_id res chain seq x y z
N MET A 1 0.30 14.72 28.58
CA MET A 1 0.66 14.62 27.14
C MET A 1 -0.33 13.67 26.47
N ASN A 2 -0.91 14.05 25.33
CA ASN A 2 -1.88 13.20 24.63
C ASN A 2 -1.15 11.93 24.14
N PRO A 3 -1.52 10.71 24.60
CA PRO A 3 -0.76 9.49 24.32
C PRO A 3 -0.61 9.21 22.81
N THR A 4 -1.61 9.58 22.00
CA THR A 4 -1.59 9.49 20.54
C THR A 4 -0.48 10.34 19.89
N ALA A 5 -0.25 11.56 20.38
CA ALA A 5 0.81 12.44 19.89
C ALA A 5 2.21 11.92 20.25
N GLY A 6 2.33 11.20 21.38
CA GLY A 6 3.57 10.51 21.77
C GLY A 6 3.93 9.37 20.81
N MET A 7 2.93 8.60 20.37
CA MET A 7 3.11 7.50 19.42
C MET A 7 3.51 7.99 18.03
N ILE A 8 2.91 9.08 17.54
CA ILE A 8 3.30 9.69 16.26
C ILE A 8 4.77 10.13 16.33
N LYS A 9 5.20 10.79 17.42
CA LYS A 9 6.61 11.18 17.62
C LYS A 9 7.55 9.97 17.66
N MET A 10 7.10 8.84 18.21
CA MET A 10 7.88 7.61 18.24
C MET A 10 8.09 7.07 16.83
N HIS A 11 7.05 6.97 16.01
CA HIS A 11 7.16 6.49 14.63
C HIS A 11 7.98 7.43 13.74
N PHE A 12 7.82 8.75 13.91
CA PHE A 12 8.66 9.75 13.23
C PHE A 12 10.13 9.72 13.63
N ARG A 13 10.49 9.05 14.73
CA ARG A 13 11.89 8.87 15.11
C ARG A 13 12.58 7.81 14.25
N ASP A 14 11.82 6.82 13.76
CA ASP A 14 12.25 5.90 12.72
C ASP A 14 11.97 6.45 11.32
N LYS A 15 12.65 7.56 11.01
CA LYS A 15 12.58 8.21 9.69
C LYS A 15 13.07 7.29 8.57
N TRP A 16 13.94 6.34 8.90
CA TRP A 16 14.53 5.43 7.92
C TRP A 16 13.48 4.52 7.32
N LEU A 17 12.73 3.83 8.18
CA LEU A 17 11.68 2.91 7.76
C LEU A 17 10.49 3.65 7.14
N TRP A 18 10.06 4.78 7.74
CA TRP A 18 8.89 5.48 7.23
C TRP A 18 9.16 6.32 6.00
N LEU A 19 10.24 7.11 5.95
CA LEU A 19 10.45 8.17 4.94
C LEU A 19 11.56 7.90 3.93
N TYR A 20 12.69 7.31 4.31
CA TYR A 20 13.82 7.21 3.37
C TYR A 20 13.71 5.98 2.46
N MET A 21 13.48 4.81 3.05
CA MET A 21 13.47 3.54 2.33
C MET A 21 12.47 3.45 1.15
N PRO A 22 11.20 3.85 1.26
CA PRO A 22 10.27 3.76 0.13
C PRO A 22 10.73 4.59 -1.08
N TRP A 23 11.28 5.78 -0.81
CA TRP A 23 11.76 6.68 -1.86
C TRP A 23 13.07 6.21 -2.46
N VAL A 24 13.98 5.64 -1.67
CA VAL A 24 15.22 5.04 -2.20
C VAL A 24 14.90 3.90 -3.17
N ILE A 25 13.97 3.02 -2.80
CA ILE A 25 13.55 1.89 -3.66
C ILE A 25 12.91 2.43 -4.94
N LEU A 26 11.96 3.36 -4.83
CA LEU A 26 11.29 3.91 -6.00
C LEU A 26 12.27 4.66 -6.92
N LEU A 27 13.13 5.53 -6.37
CA LEU A 27 14.09 6.28 -7.16
C LEU A 27 15.14 5.36 -7.80
N SER A 28 15.56 4.29 -7.13
CA SER A 28 16.45 3.30 -7.75
C SER A 28 15.79 2.59 -8.94
N SER A 29 14.50 2.23 -8.82
CA SER A 29 13.73 1.64 -9.92
C SER A 29 13.54 2.64 -11.06
N PHE A 30 13.25 3.90 -10.73
CA PHE A 30 13.14 4.98 -11.71
C PHE A 30 14.44 5.18 -12.48
N LEU A 31 15.59 5.25 -11.80
CA LEU A 31 16.90 5.41 -12.45
C LEU A 31 17.21 4.27 -13.44
N VAL A 32 16.92 3.02 -13.07
CA VAL A 32 17.09 1.88 -13.98
C VAL A 32 16.20 2.03 -15.22
N ASN A 33 14.94 2.47 -15.06
CA ASN A 33 14.03 2.66 -16.18
C ASN A 33 14.44 3.84 -17.08
N VAL A 34 14.99 4.92 -16.53
CA VAL A 34 15.56 6.03 -17.31
C VAL A 34 16.75 5.55 -18.14
N ILE A 35 17.63 4.73 -17.56
CA ILE A 35 18.76 4.15 -18.29
C ILE A 35 18.23 3.27 -19.45
N VAL A 36 17.26 2.39 -19.19
CA VAL A 36 16.66 1.54 -20.24
C VAL A 36 16.00 2.38 -21.33
N ALA A 37 15.24 3.41 -20.98
CA ALA A 37 14.60 4.32 -21.94
C ALA A 37 15.62 5.10 -22.78
N SER A 38 16.82 5.38 -22.26
CA SER A 38 17.88 6.00 -23.07
C SER A 38 18.41 5.10 -24.18
N PHE A 39 18.27 3.77 -24.04
CA PHE A 39 18.67 2.79 -25.05
C PHE A 39 17.55 2.41 -26.01
N ILE A 40 16.29 2.61 -25.62
CA ILE A 40 15.10 2.19 -26.37
C ILE A 40 14.31 3.45 -26.74
N GLN A 41 14.30 3.84 -28.02
CA GLN A 41 13.57 5.01 -28.53
C GLN A 41 12.09 4.70 -28.79
N GLU A 42 11.45 3.92 -27.92
CA GLU A 42 10.03 3.59 -27.96
C GLU A 42 9.36 3.99 -26.64
N PRO A 43 8.06 4.34 -26.64
CA PRO A 43 7.35 4.73 -25.42
C PRO A 43 7.26 3.55 -24.45
N ILE A 44 7.91 3.69 -23.29
CA ILE A 44 7.92 2.66 -22.23
C ILE A 44 6.93 3.03 -21.15
N TYR A 45 5.95 2.13 -20.93
CA TYR A 45 5.08 2.16 -19.75
C TYR A 45 5.67 1.27 -18.66
N THR A 46 5.97 1.85 -17.51
CA THR A 46 6.66 1.11 -16.44
C THR A 46 5.71 0.78 -15.28
N GLY A 47 5.89 -0.42 -14.71
CA GLY A 47 5.24 -0.83 -13.46
C GLY A 47 6.03 -0.47 -12.20
N GLY A 48 7.09 0.32 -12.33
CA GLY A 48 8.02 0.62 -11.22
C GLY A 48 7.34 1.32 -10.04
N LEU A 49 6.30 2.09 -10.31
CA LEU A 49 5.45 2.74 -9.30
C LEU A 49 4.83 1.71 -8.32
N VAL A 50 4.58 0.47 -8.74
CA VAL A 50 4.04 -0.58 -7.85
C VAL A 50 4.95 -0.85 -6.64
N SER A 51 6.26 -0.61 -6.78
CA SER A 51 7.25 -0.86 -5.71
C SER A 51 6.96 -0.08 -4.41
N ILE A 52 6.55 1.18 -4.50
CA ILE A 52 6.28 1.99 -3.30
C ILE A 52 4.99 1.54 -2.59
N PHE A 53 3.99 1.06 -3.34
CA PHE A 53 2.79 0.47 -2.76
C PHE A 53 3.11 -0.82 -2.00
N ILE A 54 3.94 -1.70 -2.59
CA ILE A 54 4.41 -2.91 -1.92
C ILE A 54 5.23 -2.57 -0.67
N TYR A 55 6.04 -1.51 -0.72
CA TYR A 55 6.79 -1.07 0.46
C TYR A 55 5.87 -0.67 1.63
N MET A 56 4.74 -0.02 1.35
CA MET A 56 3.76 0.31 2.40
C MET A 56 3.14 -0.94 3.03
N LEU A 57 2.92 -2.01 2.25
CA LEU A 57 2.53 -3.32 2.78
C LEU A 57 3.61 -3.88 3.71
N ILE A 58 4.88 -3.88 3.28
CA ILE A 58 6.02 -4.34 4.08
C ILE A 58 6.12 -3.54 5.39
N THR A 59 5.93 -2.23 5.32
CA THR A 59 5.93 -1.33 6.48
C THR A 59 4.84 -1.71 7.47
N GLY A 60 3.61 -1.98 7.00
CA GLY A 60 2.51 -2.47 7.83
C GLY A 60 2.84 -3.80 8.53
N ILE A 61 3.59 -4.68 7.88
CA ILE A 61 4.04 -5.95 8.47
C ILE A 61 5.05 -5.70 9.59
N LEU A 62 6.09 -4.91 9.30
CA LEU A 62 7.24 -4.72 10.18
C LEU A 62 6.92 -3.87 11.42
N ILE A 63 6.08 -2.84 11.27
CA ILE A 63 5.82 -1.85 12.32
C ILE A 63 5.33 -2.51 13.61
N LEU A 64 4.43 -3.49 13.49
CA LEU A 64 3.84 -4.22 14.61
C LEU A 64 4.82 -5.15 15.30
N VAL A 65 5.77 -5.74 14.56
CA VAL A 65 6.79 -6.63 15.14
C VAL A 65 7.82 -5.83 15.90
N GLN A 66 8.28 -4.70 15.33
CA GLN A 66 9.38 -3.92 15.87
C GLN A 66 8.96 -2.98 16.99
N THR A 67 7.85 -2.25 16.83
CA THR A 67 7.54 -1.10 17.71
C THR A 67 6.54 -1.43 18.81
N PHE A 68 5.71 -2.46 18.65
CA PHE A 68 4.69 -2.80 19.64
C PHE A 68 5.27 -3.37 20.95
N PRO A 69 6.28 -4.27 20.99
CA PRO A 69 6.88 -4.69 22.26
C PRO A 69 7.49 -3.52 23.04
N PHE A 70 8.13 -2.60 22.32
CA PHE A 70 8.68 -1.37 22.90
C PHE A 70 7.58 -0.47 23.47
N ALA A 71 6.48 -0.28 22.74
CA ALA A 71 5.35 0.53 23.21
C ALA A 71 4.69 -0.04 24.47
N LEU A 72 4.56 -1.37 24.57
CA LEU A 72 4.10 -2.03 25.80
C LEU A 72 5.08 -1.85 26.95
N GLY A 73 6.39 -1.87 26.70
CA GLY A 73 7.43 -1.57 27.69
C GLY A 73 7.31 -0.15 28.26
N LEU A 74 6.81 0.80 27.48
CA LEU A 74 6.51 2.18 27.91
C LEU A 74 5.13 2.33 28.59
N SER A 75 4.51 1.22 29.02
CA SER A 75 3.19 1.18 29.68
C SER A 75 2.07 1.85 28.87
N GLN A 76 2.18 1.87 27.54
CA GLN A 76 1.14 2.40 26.66
C GLN A 76 -0.01 1.40 26.50
N ARG A 77 -1.24 1.91 26.35
CA ARG A 77 -2.41 1.08 26.08
C ARG A 77 -2.36 0.57 24.63
N ARG A 78 -2.82 -0.66 24.42
CA ARG A 78 -2.90 -1.30 23.09
C ARG A 78 -3.80 -0.53 22.11
N THR A 79 -4.87 0.08 22.63
CA THR A 79 -5.79 0.93 21.86
C THR A 79 -5.08 2.18 21.34
N ASP A 80 -4.28 2.80 22.20
CA ASP A 80 -3.59 4.06 21.89
C ASP A 80 -2.46 3.80 20.87
N TYR A 81 -1.81 2.64 20.97
CA TYR A 81 -0.87 2.16 19.94
C TYR A 81 -1.54 2.00 18.57
N PHE A 82 -2.69 1.33 18.50
CA PHE A 82 -3.38 1.09 17.23
C PHE A 82 -3.85 2.40 16.58
N ILE A 83 -4.43 3.29 17.38
CA ILE A 83 -4.86 4.62 16.92
C ILE A 83 -3.66 5.42 16.43
N GLY A 84 -2.56 5.45 17.19
CA GLY A 84 -1.33 6.15 16.81
C GLY A 84 -0.71 5.60 15.51
N THR A 85 -0.68 4.28 15.35
CA THR A 85 -0.16 3.62 14.14
C THR A 85 -1.06 3.90 12.93
N SER A 86 -2.38 3.86 13.11
CA SER A 86 -3.35 4.16 12.04
C SER A 86 -3.27 5.62 11.60
N LEU A 87 -3.13 6.56 12.55
CA LEU A 87 -2.93 7.97 12.24
C LEU A 87 -1.61 8.21 11.50
N MET A 88 -0.54 7.54 11.91
CA MET A 88 0.74 7.62 11.19
C MET A 88 0.58 7.15 9.74
N ALA A 89 -0.08 6.02 9.52
CA ALA A 89 -0.34 5.49 8.19
C ALA A 89 -1.14 6.48 7.32
N ILE A 90 -2.18 7.13 7.88
CA ILE A 90 -2.96 8.16 7.18
C ILE A 90 -2.04 9.33 6.78
N ILE A 91 -1.24 9.86 7.70
CA ILE A 91 -0.34 10.99 7.44
C ILE A 91 0.66 10.64 6.32
N THR A 92 1.28 9.46 6.39
CA THR A 92 2.27 9.04 5.40
C THR A 92 1.63 8.75 4.05
N SER A 93 0.46 8.10 4.01
CA SER A 93 -0.27 7.85 2.77
C SER A 93 -0.70 9.15 2.10
N THR A 94 -1.16 10.15 2.86
CA THR A 94 -1.48 11.49 2.31
C THR A 94 -0.23 12.19 1.79
N THR A 95 0.89 12.10 2.51
CA THR A 95 2.16 12.70 2.08
C THR A 95 2.64 12.06 0.77
N TYR A 96 2.54 10.73 0.65
CA TYR A 96 3.00 10.00 -0.52
C TYR A 96 2.09 10.18 -1.73
N SER A 97 0.78 10.23 -1.53
CA SER A 97 -0.13 10.55 -2.63
C SER A 97 0.13 11.93 -3.22
N ILE A 98 0.36 12.94 -2.37
CA ILE A 98 0.70 14.31 -2.82
C ILE A 98 2.03 14.31 -3.57
N LEU A 99 3.07 13.67 -3.04
CA LEU A 99 4.38 13.64 -3.70
C LEU A 99 4.35 12.92 -5.04
N LEU A 100 3.66 11.78 -5.13
CA LEU A 100 3.48 11.06 -6.41
C LEU A 100 2.68 11.88 -7.42
N TYR A 101 1.63 12.57 -6.98
CA TYR A 101 0.86 13.45 -7.83
C TYR A 101 1.69 14.61 -8.38
N LEU A 102 2.53 15.23 -7.55
CA LEU A 102 3.46 16.27 -8.00
C LEU A 102 4.45 15.74 -9.05
N LEU A 103 5.01 14.54 -8.83
CA LEU A 103 5.90 13.89 -9.81
C LEU A 103 5.18 13.57 -11.12
N ALA A 104 3.93 13.11 -11.06
CA ALA A 104 3.11 12.85 -12.25
C ALA A 104 2.83 14.13 -13.06
N ILE A 105 2.58 15.27 -12.38
CA ILE A 105 2.44 16.57 -13.05
C ILE A 105 3.75 16.97 -13.73
N ILE A 106 4.89 16.80 -13.05
CA ILE A 106 6.20 17.17 -13.59
C ILE A 106 6.49 16.35 -14.85
N GLU A 107 6.21 15.05 -14.81
CA GLU A 107 6.39 14.16 -15.96
C GLU A 107 5.50 14.57 -17.15
N SER A 108 4.21 14.83 -16.91
CA SER A 108 3.23 15.13 -17.95
C SER A 108 3.38 16.54 -18.54
N LYS A 109 3.47 17.58 -17.68
CA LYS A 109 3.38 18.97 -18.13
C LYS A 109 4.74 19.64 -18.38
N LEU A 110 5.78 19.25 -17.66
CA LEU A 110 7.08 19.92 -17.73
C LEU A 110 8.08 19.19 -18.62
N THR A 111 7.96 17.88 -18.75
CA THR A 111 9.05 17.06 -19.32
C THR A 111 8.64 16.18 -20.49
N GLY A 112 7.33 16.04 -20.77
CA GLY A 112 6.83 15.22 -21.88
C GLY A 112 7.31 13.76 -21.80
N GLY A 113 7.30 13.16 -20.60
CA GLY A 113 7.85 11.81 -20.38
C GLY A 113 9.37 11.80 -20.15
N TRP A 114 9.86 12.71 -19.31
CA TRP A 114 11.29 12.83 -18.96
C TRP A 114 12.24 13.06 -20.16
N GLY A 115 11.74 13.60 -21.26
CA GLY A 115 12.49 13.80 -22.50
C GLY A 115 12.80 12.51 -23.28
N LEU A 116 12.28 11.36 -22.85
CA LEU A 116 12.53 10.03 -23.41
C LEU A 116 11.22 9.23 -23.66
N GLU A 117 10.06 9.91 -23.67
CA GLU A 117 8.74 9.26 -23.73
C GLU A 117 8.54 8.17 -22.66
N LEU A 118 9.20 8.33 -21.50
CA LEU A 118 9.12 7.40 -20.38
C LEU A 118 7.92 7.76 -19.50
N HIS A 119 6.95 6.85 -19.44
CA HIS A 119 5.77 6.98 -18.60
C HIS A 119 5.94 6.15 -17.31
N TYR A 120 6.45 6.81 -16.26
CA TYR A 120 6.75 6.17 -14.98
C TYR A 120 5.73 6.54 -13.90
N PHE A 121 5.42 7.82 -13.76
CA PHE A 121 4.44 8.34 -12.80
C PHE A 121 3.09 8.60 -13.47
N HIS A 122 3.08 8.87 -14.79
CA HIS A 122 1.87 9.14 -15.54
C HIS A 122 1.39 7.91 -16.32
N LEU A 123 0.63 7.03 -15.66
CA LEU A 123 -0.05 5.91 -16.31
C LEU A 123 -1.43 6.36 -16.82
N PRO A 124 -1.80 6.12 -18.11
CA PRO A 124 -3.07 6.58 -18.69
C PRO A 124 -4.28 6.15 -17.86
N PHE A 125 -4.34 4.87 -17.49
CA PHE A 125 -5.44 4.31 -16.69
C PHE A 125 -5.57 4.92 -15.28
N LEU A 126 -4.46 5.39 -14.69
CA LEU A 126 -4.48 6.00 -13.36
C LEU A 126 -4.71 7.52 -13.41
N ASN A 127 -4.54 8.14 -14.59
CA ASN A 127 -4.55 9.60 -14.74
C ASN A 127 -5.74 10.16 -15.53
N ASP A 128 -6.69 9.32 -15.98
CA ASP A 128 -7.88 9.77 -16.72
C ASP A 128 -8.85 10.66 -15.89
N GLY A 129 -8.68 10.73 -14.57
CA GLY A 129 -9.55 11.48 -13.66
C GLY A 129 -9.06 12.88 -13.27
N ASN A 130 -9.91 13.59 -12.52
CA ASN A 130 -9.58 14.90 -11.94
C ASN A 130 -8.42 14.79 -10.94
N ALA A 131 -7.70 15.89 -10.70
CA ALA A 131 -6.58 15.97 -9.74
C ALA A 131 -6.90 15.36 -8.37
N MET A 132 -8.12 15.61 -7.88
CA MET A 132 -8.60 15.10 -6.61
C MET A 132 -8.85 13.59 -6.62
N GLU A 133 -9.31 13.04 -7.75
CA GLU A 133 -9.59 11.61 -7.91
C GLU A 133 -8.30 10.80 -7.93
N GLN A 134 -7.26 11.30 -8.60
CA GLN A 134 -5.92 10.69 -8.62
C GLN A 134 -5.29 10.66 -7.21
N LEU A 135 -5.34 11.79 -6.50
CA LEU A 135 -4.85 11.89 -5.12
C LEU A 135 -5.58 10.92 -4.20
N TRP A 136 -6.91 10.84 -4.33
CA TRP A 136 -7.74 9.93 -3.55
C TRP A 136 -7.40 8.47 -3.83
N MET A 137 -7.24 8.11 -5.10
CA MET A 137 -6.87 6.76 -5.52
C MET A 137 -5.55 6.31 -4.90
N TYR A 138 -4.48 7.11 -5.03
CA TYR A 138 -3.18 6.79 -4.43
C TYR A 138 -3.27 6.69 -2.91
N PHE A 139 -4.01 7.59 -2.27
CA PHE A 139 -4.22 7.56 -0.82
C PHE A 139 -4.89 6.26 -0.36
N VAL A 140 -5.97 5.85 -1.03
CA VAL A 140 -6.70 4.62 -0.68
C VAL A 140 -5.84 3.38 -0.94
N LEU A 141 -5.09 3.33 -2.04
CA LEU A 141 -4.18 2.21 -2.35
C LEU A 141 -3.10 2.06 -1.27
N PHE A 142 -2.46 3.17 -0.87
CA PHE A 142 -1.46 3.12 0.21
C PHE A 142 -2.04 2.65 1.54
N LEU A 143 -3.23 3.15 1.91
CA LEU A 143 -3.91 2.68 3.12
C LEU A 143 -4.28 1.20 3.03
N ASN A 144 -4.78 0.75 1.88
CA ASN A 144 -5.14 -0.65 1.66
C ASN A 144 -3.94 -1.56 1.87
N MET A 145 -2.82 -1.25 1.22
CA MET A 145 -1.58 -2.01 1.35
C MET A 145 -1.07 -2.02 2.80
N PHE A 146 -1.08 -0.87 3.47
CA PHE A 146 -0.65 -0.76 4.86
C PHE A 146 -1.50 -1.61 5.81
N PHE A 147 -2.83 -1.49 5.74
CA PHE A 147 -3.74 -2.23 6.61
C PHE A 147 -3.76 -3.72 6.30
N LEU A 148 -3.56 -4.12 5.05
CA LEU A 148 -3.35 -5.51 4.67
C LEU A 148 -2.09 -6.06 5.35
N GLY A 149 -0.96 -5.34 5.27
CA GLY A 149 0.26 -5.72 5.97
C GLY A 149 0.09 -5.78 7.49
N LEU A 150 -0.63 -4.81 8.06
CA LEU A 150 -0.96 -4.76 9.48
C LEU A 150 -1.82 -5.96 9.91
N MET A 151 -2.77 -6.39 9.08
CA MET A 151 -3.60 -7.57 9.31
C MET A 151 -2.75 -8.84 9.35
N ILE A 152 -1.84 -9.03 8.38
CA ILE A 152 -0.93 -10.18 8.36
C ILE A 152 -0.09 -10.23 9.64
N SER A 153 0.48 -9.09 10.04
CA SER A 153 1.29 -8.99 11.25
C SER A 153 0.47 -9.24 12.53
N SER A 154 -0.79 -8.79 12.55
CA SER A 154 -1.72 -9.05 13.65
C SER A 154 -2.06 -10.54 13.78
N ILE A 155 -2.25 -11.25 12.65
CA ILE A 155 -2.46 -12.71 12.62
C ILE A 155 -1.24 -13.43 13.19
N PHE A 156 -0.06 -13.10 12.68
CA PHE A 156 1.21 -13.69 13.14
C PHE A 156 1.40 -13.48 14.64
N ARG A 157 1.08 -12.29 15.14
CA ARG A 157 1.23 -11.98 16.56
C ARG A 157 0.25 -12.76 17.45
N ARG A 158 -0.97 -13.00 16.97
CA ARG A 158 -2.00 -13.67 17.75
C ARG A 158 -1.88 -15.19 17.73
N PHE A 159 -1.56 -15.77 16.57
CA PHE A 159 -1.58 -17.22 16.36
C PHE A 159 -0.19 -17.80 16.08
N GLY A 160 0.86 -16.99 16.15
CA GLY A 160 2.23 -17.38 15.88
C GLY A 160 2.46 -17.82 14.42
N ARG A 161 3.50 -18.62 14.22
CA ARG A 161 3.88 -19.19 12.92
C ARG A 161 2.79 -20.10 12.35
N SER A 162 2.16 -20.91 13.19
CA SER A 162 1.13 -21.88 12.75
C SER A 162 -0.09 -21.18 12.17
N GLY A 163 -0.57 -20.10 12.79
CA GLY A 163 -1.70 -19.35 12.25
C GLY A 163 -1.40 -18.66 10.93
N LEU A 164 -0.16 -18.20 10.74
CA LEU A 164 0.26 -17.63 9.45
C LEU A 164 0.25 -18.69 8.35
N PHE A 165 0.80 -19.89 8.60
CA PHE A 165 0.78 -20.98 7.62
C PHE A 165 -0.63 -21.45 7.28
N ILE A 166 -1.51 -21.56 8.28
CA ILE A 166 -2.92 -21.92 8.05
C ILE A 166 -3.61 -20.83 7.24
N PHE A 167 -3.43 -19.55 7.59
CA PHE A 167 -4.01 -18.44 6.84
C PHE A 167 -3.53 -18.44 5.38
N SER A 168 -2.21 -18.51 5.16
CA SER A 168 -1.63 -18.57 3.81
C SER A 168 -2.11 -19.79 3.04
N GLY A 169 -2.22 -20.96 3.67
CA GLY A 169 -2.72 -22.18 3.04
C GLY A 169 -4.19 -22.08 2.64
N VAL A 170 -5.04 -21.55 3.54
CA VAL A 170 -6.47 -21.32 3.25
C VAL A 170 -6.63 -20.30 2.13
N THR A 171 -5.92 -19.17 2.18
CA THR A 171 -5.96 -18.16 1.11
C THR A 171 -5.49 -18.75 -0.21
N PHE A 172 -4.41 -19.53 -0.21
CA PHE A 172 -3.92 -20.20 -1.42
C PHE A 172 -4.97 -21.13 -2.03
N ILE A 173 -5.58 -22.01 -1.23
CA ILE A 173 -6.63 -22.93 -1.68
C ILE A 173 -7.83 -22.16 -2.25
N LEU A 174 -8.31 -21.13 -1.54
CA LEU A 174 -9.43 -20.30 -1.99
C LEU A 174 -9.11 -19.58 -3.31
N CYS A 175 -7.92 -19.00 -3.46
CA CYS A 175 -7.48 -18.38 -4.69
C CYS A 175 -7.38 -19.39 -5.84
N SER A 176 -6.79 -20.58 -5.59
CA SER A 176 -6.70 -21.63 -6.60
C SER A 176 -8.08 -22.12 -7.05
N LEU A 177 -9.01 -22.35 -6.11
CA LEU A 177 -10.39 -22.71 -6.43
C LEU A 177 -11.10 -21.62 -7.23
N GLY A 178 -10.90 -20.35 -6.86
CA GLY A 178 -11.44 -19.21 -7.61
C GLY A 178 -10.93 -19.18 -9.06
N VAL A 179 -9.62 -19.31 -9.25
CA VAL A 179 -8.99 -19.35 -10.58
C VAL A 179 -9.50 -20.55 -11.39
N LEU A 180 -9.66 -21.72 -10.77
CA LEU A 180 -10.21 -22.90 -11.42
C LEU A 180 -11.66 -22.69 -11.86
N LEU A 181 -12.51 -22.12 -11.00
CA LEU A 181 -13.91 -21.81 -11.34
C LEU A 181 -14.01 -20.79 -12.47
N MET A 182 -13.18 -19.74 -12.43
CA MET A 182 -13.14 -18.74 -13.49
C MET A 182 -12.69 -19.32 -14.84
N THR A 183 -11.69 -20.21 -14.81
CA THR A 183 -11.17 -20.87 -16.01
C THR A 183 -12.17 -21.88 -16.56
N TYR A 184 -12.83 -22.65 -15.68
CA TYR A 184 -13.84 -23.62 -16.07
C TYR A 184 -15.06 -22.94 -16.72
N ASN A 185 -15.54 -21.84 -16.15
CA ASN A 185 -16.70 -21.11 -16.67
C ASN A 185 -16.34 -20.07 -17.76
N GLN A 186 -15.07 -19.96 -18.16
CA GLN A 186 -14.57 -18.98 -19.14
C GLN A 186 -14.88 -17.51 -18.79
N TRP A 187 -15.06 -17.19 -17.51
CA TRP A 187 -15.40 -15.85 -17.02
C TRP A 187 -14.26 -14.84 -17.09
N TRP A 188 -13.10 -15.21 -17.64
CA TRP A 188 -11.96 -14.31 -17.78
C TRP A 188 -12.30 -13.08 -18.62
N VAL A 189 -12.98 -13.28 -19.75
CA VAL A 189 -13.36 -12.18 -20.66
C VAL A 189 -14.38 -11.27 -19.98
N ASP A 190 -15.37 -11.84 -19.29
CA ASP A 190 -16.37 -11.06 -18.55
C ASP A 190 -15.75 -10.26 -17.41
N LEU A 191 -14.77 -10.82 -16.71
CA LEU A 191 -14.04 -10.12 -15.66
C LEU A 191 -13.23 -8.95 -16.23
N PHE A 192 -12.50 -9.14 -17.33
CA PHE A 192 -11.75 -8.03 -17.96
C PHE A 192 -12.68 -6.96 -18.52
N ASN A 193 -13.82 -7.35 -19.10
CA ASN A 193 -14.84 -6.41 -19.55
C ASN A 193 -15.42 -5.61 -18.38
N TRP A 194 -15.73 -6.27 -17.26
CA TRP A 194 -16.16 -5.61 -16.03
C TRP A 194 -15.12 -4.60 -15.56
N PHE A 195 -13.84 -4.99 -15.47
CA PHE A 195 -12.76 -4.07 -15.09
C PHE A 195 -12.58 -2.88 -16.05
N SER A 196 -12.75 -3.09 -17.35
CA SER A 196 -12.68 -2.00 -18.34
C SER A 196 -13.87 -1.05 -18.27
N GLY A 197 -14.99 -1.48 -17.68
CA GLY A 197 -16.19 -0.68 -17.50
C GLY A 197 -16.14 0.28 -16.31
N TYR A 198 -15.20 0.08 -15.37
CA TYR A 198 -15.03 0.97 -14.21
C TYR A 198 -13.81 1.84 -14.35
N THR A 199 -13.94 3.07 -13.88
CA THR A 199 -12.80 3.97 -13.71
C THR A 199 -11.91 3.52 -12.55
N ALA A 200 -10.63 3.84 -12.61
CA ALA A 200 -9.69 3.52 -11.52
C ALA A 200 -10.11 4.16 -10.17
N PHE A 201 -10.85 5.27 -10.20
CA PHE A 201 -11.43 5.89 -9.01
C PHE A 201 -12.54 5.03 -8.38
N GLU A 202 -13.45 4.49 -9.18
CA GLU A 202 -14.51 3.60 -8.71
C GLU A 202 -13.93 2.31 -8.11
N LEU A 203 -12.92 1.73 -8.76
CA LEU A 203 -12.20 0.57 -8.23
C LEU A 203 -11.51 0.88 -6.89
N ALA A 204 -10.93 2.08 -6.75
CA ALA A 204 -10.37 2.52 -5.47
C ALA A 204 -11.45 2.64 -4.39
N LEU A 205 -12.64 3.15 -4.71
CA LEU A 205 -13.77 3.20 -3.78
C LEU A 205 -14.20 1.81 -3.31
N TRP A 206 -14.25 0.81 -4.20
CA TRP A 206 -14.54 -0.59 -3.85
C TRP A 206 -13.51 -1.18 -2.89
N SER A 207 -12.26 -0.72 -2.94
CA SER A 207 -11.21 -1.18 -2.02
C SER A 207 -11.33 -0.57 -0.61
N MET A 208 -12.11 0.51 -0.43
CA MET A 208 -12.21 1.22 0.84
C MET A 208 -12.97 0.42 1.93
N PRO A 209 -14.14 -0.19 1.66
CA PRO A 209 -14.77 -1.11 2.61
C PRO A 209 -13.83 -2.23 3.06
N LEU A 210 -13.02 -2.75 2.14
CA LEU A 210 -12.04 -3.80 2.39
C LEU A 210 -10.91 -3.30 3.31
N THR A 211 -10.44 -2.05 3.16
CA THR A 211 -9.51 -1.44 4.13
C THR A 211 -10.10 -1.35 5.54
N VAL A 212 -11.39 -0.98 5.66
CA VAL A 212 -12.07 -0.87 6.95
C VAL A 212 -12.17 -2.25 7.61
N VAL A 213 -12.48 -3.29 6.84
CA VAL A 213 -12.48 -4.68 7.34
C VAL A 213 -11.09 -5.07 7.85
N TYR A 214 -10.02 -4.77 7.11
CA TYR A 214 -8.64 -5.07 7.55
C TYR A 214 -8.27 -4.31 8.82
N ALA A 215 -8.64 -3.04 8.93
CA ALA A 215 -8.43 -2.24 10.12
C ALA A 215 -9.19 -2.80 11.33
N LEU A 216 -10.47 -3.16 11.16
CA LEU A 216 -11.30 -3.74 12.22
C LEU A 216 -10.78 -5.10 12.68
N LEU A 217 -10.42 -6.00 11.75
CA LEU A 217 -9.83 -7.29 12.08
C LEU A 217 -8.51 -7.13 12.83
N SER A 218 -7.64 -6.23 12.38
CA SER A 218 -6.37 -5.92 13.05
C SER A 218 -6.61 -5.40 14.47
N PHE A 219 -7.55 -4.46 14.64
CA PHE A 219 -7.91 -3.91 15.95
C PHE A 219 -8.44 -4.99 16.91
N LEU A 220 -9.37 -5.84 16.44
CA LEU A 220 -9.93 -6.92 17.24
C LEU A 220 -8.88 -7.96 17.65
N MET A 221 -7.96 -8.29 16.75
CA MET A 221 -6.85 -9.20 17.03
C MET A 221 -5.87 -8.63 18.06
N LEU A 222 -5.51 -7.35 17.94
CA LEU A 222 -4.60 -6.68 18.87
C LEU A 222 -5.21 -6.48 20.26
N ARG A 223 -6.52 -6.25 20.34
CA ARG A 223 -7.23 -6.13 21.63
C ARG A 223 -7.19 -7.44 22.43
N ARG A 224 -7.22 -8.58 21.74
CA ARG A 224 -7.26 -9.93 22.34
C ARG A 224 -5.90 -10.65 22.40
N ALA A 225 -4.81 -10.01 21.98
CA ALA A 225 -3.49 -10.63 22.00
C ALA A 225 -3.01 -10.85 23.45
N THR A 226 -2.88 -12.10 23.88
CA THR A 226 -2.19 -12.44 25.14
C THR A 226 -0.69 -12.24 24.95
N VAL A 227 -0.01 -11.71 25.99
CA VAL A 227 1.46 -11.52 25.99
C VAL A 227 2.14 -12.87 25.83
#